data_AF-A0A658K9B7-F1
#
_entry.id   AF-A0A658K9B7-F1
#
_cell.length_a   1.000
_cell.length_b   1.000
_cell.length_c   1.000
_cell.angle_alpha   90.00
_cell.angle_beta   90.00
_cell.angle_gamma   90.00
#
_symmetry.space_group_name_H-M   'P 1'
#
loop_
_entity.id
_entity.type
_entity.pdbx_description
1 polymer ?
#
loop_
_entity_poly.entity_id
_entity_poly.type
_entity_poly.pdbx_seq_one_letter_code
_entity_poly.pdbx_strand_id
1 'polypeptide(L)'
;MDTSFWKAGHKPTLFAAFLYFDLSFMVWYLLGPLAVQIATDLHLTTQQRGLMVATPILAGAVLRFFMGLLADQLSPKTAGIIGQVIVIGALLAAWQLGIHTYGQVLLLGLFLGMAGASL
;
A
#
# COMPACT_ATOMS: atom_id res chain seq x y z
N MET A 1 1.72 -37.39 -16.78
CA MET A 1 1.77 -36.07 -16.13
C MET A 1 2.88 -35.28 -16.79
N ASP A 2 2.54 -34.29 -17.61
CA ASP A 2 3.53 -33.47 -18.32
C ASP A 2 4.38 -32.68 -17.32
N THR A 3 5.64 -33.11 -17.16
CA THR A 3 6.66 -32.40 -16.37
C THR A 3 7.02 -31.03 -16.96
N SER A 4 6.51 -30.74 -18.17
CA SER A 4 6.56 -29.45 -18.86
C SER A 4 5.91 -28.32 -18.04
N PHE A 5 4.79 -28.58 -17.36
CA PHE A 5 4.08 -27.57 -16.57
C PHE A 5 4.91 -27.08 -15.37
N TRP A 6 5.64 -27.99 -14.72
CA TRP A 6 6.55 -27.66 -13.60
C TRP A 6 7.85 -26.97 -14.03
N LYS A 7 8.17 -26.98 -15.34
CA LYS A 7 9.28 -26.23 -15.95
C LYS A 7 8.83 -24.89 -16.53
N ALA A 8 7.53 -24.63 -16.65
CA ALA A 8 6.98 -23.37 -17.12
C ALA A 8 6.96 -22.33 -16.00
N GLY A 9 8.13 -21.76 -15.67
CA GLY A 9 8.22 -20.60 -14.78
C GLY A 9 9.46 -20.54 -13.91
N HIS A 10 10.00 -19.35 -13.73
CA HIS A 10 11.07 -19.09 -12.77
C HIS A 10 10.50 -19.05 -11.35
N LYS A 11 10.55 -20.18 -10.63
CA LYS A 11 10.17 -20.30 -9.21
C LYS A 11 10.66 -19.16 -8.31
N PRO A 12 11.93 -18.68 -8.39
CA PRO A 12 12.37 -17.56 -7.55
C PRO A 12 11.65 -16.25 -7.87
N THR A 13 11.34 -15.98 -9.14
CA THR A 13 10.59 -14.78 -9.54
C THR A 13 9.15 -14.84 -9.07
N LEU A 14 8.52 -16.02 -9.13
CA LEU A 14 7.18 -16.22 -8.60
C LEU A 14 7.13 -15.96 -7.08
N PHE A 15 8.10 -16.51 -6.34
CA PHE A 15 8.20 -16.29 -4.90
C PHE A 15 8.47 -14.82 -4.55
N ALA A 16 9.33 -14.14 -5.30
CA ALA A 16 9.59 -12.71 -5.13
C ALA A 16 8.34 -11.85 -5.40
N ALA A 17 7.58 -12.17 -6.46
CA ALA A 17 6.32 -11.50 -6.76
C ALA A 17 5.26 -11.73 -5.68
N PHE A 18 5.18 -12.95 -5.14
CA PHE A 18 4.30 -13.27 -4.02
C PHE A 18 4.66 -12.46 -2.77
N LEU A 19 5.93 -12.41 -2.39
CA LEU A 19 6.38 -11.61 -1.24
C LEU A 19 6.11 -10.12 -1.45
N TYR A 20 6.38 -9.61 -2.64
CA TYR A 20 6.10 -8.20 -2.96
C TYR A 20 4.61 -7.87 -2.84
N PHE A 21 3.75 -8.75 -3.36
CA PHE A 21 2.30 -8.61 -3.26
C PHE A 21 1.83 -8.65 -1.80
N ASP A 22 2.27 -9.65 -1.03
CA ASP A 22 1.87 -9.82 0.38
C ASP A 22 2.30 -8.64 1.25
N LEU A 23 3.55 -8.20 1.12
CA LEU A 23 4.07 -7.05 1.88
C LEU A 23 3.37 -5.75 1.52
N SER A 24 3.13 -5.50 0.23
CA SER A 24 2.42 -4.31 -0.23
C SER A 24 0.97 -4.30 0.28
N PHE A 25 0.34 -5.48 0.36
CA PHE A 25 -0.99 -5.63 0.95
C PHE A 25 -1.00 -5.37 2.46
N MET A 26 -0.02 -5.88 3.20
CA MET A 26 0.12 -5.60 4.64
C MET A 26 0.27 -4.10 4.92
N VAL A 27 1.08 -3.40 4.11
CA VAL A 27 1.27 -1.95 4.24
C VAL A 27 -0.01 -1.20 3.89
N TRP A 28 -0.73 -1.62 2.85
CA TRP A 28 -2.00 -1.02 2.47
C TRP A 28 -3.06 -1.13 3.58
N TYR A 29 -3.08 -2.25 4.31
CA TYR A 29 -4.02 -2.49 5.42
C TYR A 29 -3.55 -2.01 6.79
N LEU A 30 -2.37 -1.39 6.90
CA LEU A 30 -1.71 -1.05 8.17
C LEU A 30 -2.56 -0.16 9.10
N LEU A 31 -3.37 0.75 8.55
CA LEU A 31 -4.26 1.60 9.36
C LEU A 31 -5.40 0.83 10.02
N GLY A 32 -5.76 -0.36 9.53
CA GLY A 32 -6.80 -1.21 10.11
C GLY A 32 -6.50 -1.64 11.57
N PRO A 33 -5.42 -2.39 11.83
CA PRO A 33 -5.04 -2.82 13.17
C PRO A 33 -4.64 -1.65 14.07
N LEU A 34 -4.02 -0.60 13.53
CA LEU A 34 -3.63 0.59 14.30
C LEU A 34 -4.80 1.54 14.59
N ALA A 35 -5.98 1.30 14.01
CA ALA A 35 -7.09 2.24 14.08
C ALA A 35 -7.57 2.52 15.51
N VAL A 36 -7.51 1.52 16.38
CA VAL A 36 -7.94 1.67 17.79
C VAL A 36 -6.97 2.59 18.53
N GLN A 37 -5.67 2.35 18.39
CA GLN A 37 -4.61 3.10 19.07
C GLN A 37 -4.63 4.57 18.64
N ILE A 38 -4.65 4.81 17.32
CA ILE A 38 -4.71 6.17 16.76
C ILE A 38 -5.99 6.90 17.20
N ALA A 39 -7.13 6.20 17.25
CA ALA A 39 -8.38 6.81 17.70
C ALA A 39 -8.36 7.18 19.19
N THR A 40 -7.69 6.40 20.03
CA THR A 40 -7.50 6.72 21.44
C THR A 40 -6.58 7.92 21.63
N ASP A 41 -5.46 7.96 20.91
CA ASP A 41 -4.46 9.03 21.05
C ASP A 41 -4.95 10.39 20.49
N LEU A 42 -5.73 10.37 19.42
CA LEU A 42 -6.26 11.58 18.76
C LEU A 42 -7.70 11.91 19.16
N HIS A 43 -8.29 11.17 20.12
CA HIS A 43 -9.69 11.31 20.54
C HIS A 43 -10.69 11.34 19.37
N LEU A 44 -10.52 10.44 18.39
CA LEU A 44 -11.32 10.41 17.17
C LEU A 44 -12.72 9.83 17.42
N THR A 45 -13.70 10.34 16.69
CA THR A 45 -15.05 9.75 16.66
C THR A 45 -15.06 8.44 15.87
N THR A 46 -16.07 7.60 16.10
CA THR A 46 -16.26 6.33 15.36
C THR A 46 -16.29 6.52 13.84
N GLN A 47 -16.89 7.63 13.37
CA GLN A 47 -16.95 7.97 11.96
C GLN A 47 -15.57 8.35 11.39
N GLN A 48 -14.78 9.16 12.11
CA GLN A 48 -13.43 9.54 11.70
C GLN A 48 -12.50 8.32 11.63
N ARG A 49 -12.60 7.42 12.61
CA ARG A 49 -11.86 6.15 12.59
C ARG A 49 -12.23 5.31 11.36
N GLY A 50 -13.52 5.22 11.02
CA GLY A 50 -13.98 4.51 9.84
C GLY A 50 -13.41 5.11 8.55
N LEU A 51 -13.44 6.44 8.42
CA LEU A 51 -12.90 7.13 7.25
C LEU A 51 -11.39 6.96 7.13
N MET A 52 -10.67 6.98 8.24
CA MET A 52 -9.23 6.74 8.28
C MET A 52 -8.84 5.36 7.73
N VAL A 53 -9.57 4.31 8.10
CA VAL A 53 -9.33 2.95 7.55
C VAL A 53 -9.78 2.83 6.10
N ALA A 54 -10.84 3.55 5.70
CA ALA A 54 -11.32 3.56 4.32
C ALA A 54 -10.41 4.36 3.37
N THR A 55 -9.73 5.38 3.86
CA THR A 55 -8.87 6.28 3.06
C THR A 55 -7.84 5.56 2.21
N PRO A 56 -6.99 4.66 2.74
CA PRO A 56 -6.03 3.93 1.92
C PRO A 56 -6.71 3.06 0.86
N ILE A 57 -7.87 2.47 1.17
CA ILE A 57 -8.61 1.62 0.23
C ILE A 57 -9.14 2.45 -0.94
N LEU A 58 -9.76 3.60 -0.65
CA LEU A 58 -10.27 4.53 -1.66
C LEU A 58 -9.14 5.13 -2.51
N ALA A 59 -8.05 5.55 -1.86
CA ALA A 59 -6.87 6.05 -2.55
C ALA A 59 -6.27 4.99 -3.47
N GLY A 60 -6.10 3.76 -2.98
CA GLY A 60 -5.61 2.64 -3.77
C GLY A 60 -6.48 2.35 -5.00
N ALA A 61 -7.81 2.36 -4.86
CA ALA A 61 -8.72 2.14 -5.98
C ALA A 61 -8.56 3.19 -7.09
N VAL A 62 -8.44 4.48 -6.73
CA VAL A 62 -8.23 5.57 -7.68
C VAL A 62 -6.84 5.48 -8.32
N LEU A 63 -5.81 5.31 -7.49
CA LEU A 63 -4.42 5.27 -7.94
C LEU A 63 -4.13 4.06 -8.82
N ARG A 64 -4.87 2.94 -8.65
CA ARG A 64 -4.72 1.74 -9.49
C ARG A 64 -5.00 2.02 -10.97
N PHE A 65 -5.96 2.90 -11.25
CA PHE A 65 -6.22 3.34 -12.63
C PHE A 65 -5.01 4.08 -13.22
N PHE A 66 -4.45 5.04 -12.49
CA PHE A 66 -3.27 5.78 -12.93
C PHE A 66 -2.01 4.91 -13.02
N MET A 67 -1.82 3.98 -12.08
CA MET A 67 -0.69 3.07 -12.07
C MET A 67 -0.76 2.09 -13.25
N GLY A 68 -1.96 1.65 -13.65
CA GLY A 68 -2.16 0.86 -14.86
C GLY A 68 -1.70 1.60 -16.12
N LEU A 69 -2.13 2.85 -16.28
CA LEU A 69 -1.68 3.71 -17.38
C LEU A 69 -0.16 3.96 -17.36
N LEU A 70 0.43 4.08 -16.16
CA LEU A 70 1.86 4.28 -15.99
C LEU A 70 2.66 3.01 -16.33
N ALA A 71 2.14 1.84 -15.95
CA ALA A 71 2.73 0.54 -16.26
C ALA A 71 2.70 0.25 -17.77
N ASP A 72 1.64 0.66 -18.45
CA ASP A 72 1.52 0.58 -19.91
C ASP A 72 2.57 1.44 -20.63
N GLN A 73 3.00 2.56 -20.04
CA GLN A 73 3.97 3.48 -20.64
C GLN A 73 5.44 3.19 -20.25
N LEU A 74 5.72 2.83 -18.99
CA LEU A 74 7.09 2.82 -18.43
C LEU A 74 7.62 1.43 -18.07
N SER A 75 6.85 0.37 -18.28
CA SER A 75 7.04 -1.01 -17.77
C SER A 75 6.48 -1.24 -16.36
N PRO A 76 5.78 -2.38 -16.13
CA PRO A 76 5.27 -2.77 -14.82
C PRO A 76 6.34 -2.81 -13.71
N LYS A 77 7.57 -3.18 -14.06
CA LYS A 77 8.68 -3.24 -13.10
C LYS A 77 9.04 -1.86 -12.56
N THR A 78 9.11 -0.86 -13.44
CA THR A 78 9.48 0.51 -13.07
C THR A 78 8.38 1.16 -12.25
N ALA A 79 7.12 0.98 -12.67
CA ALA A 79 5.96 1.50 -11.94
C ALA A 79 5.88 0.94 -10.50
N GLY A 80 6.12 -0.37 -10.33
CA GLY A 80 6.17 -1.00 -9.01
C GLY A 80 7.29 -0.46 -8.11
N ILE A 81 8.50 -0.26 -8.66
CA ILE A 81 9.62 0.32 -7.90
C ILE A 81 9.31 1.74 -7.43
N ILE A 82 8.73 2.57 -8.30
CA ILE A 82 8.35 3.96 -7.97
C ILE A 82 7.32 3.95 -6.83
N GLY A 83 6.27 3.12 -6.94
CA GLY A 83 5.26 2.97 -5.89
C GLY A 83 5.89 2.57 -4.56
N GLN A 84 6.78 1.57 -4.56
CA GLN A 84 7.46 1.09 -3.37
C GLN A 84 8.33 2.18 -2.71
N VAL A 85 9.07 2.96 -3.49
CA VAL A 85 9.91 4.06 -2.96
C VAL A 85 9.05 5.14 -2.30
N ILE A 86 7.91 5.49 -2.90
CA ILE A 86 6.97 6.47 -2.33
C ILE A 86 6.42 5.99 -0.98
N VAL A 87 6.03 4.72 -0.90
CA VAL A 87 5.48 4.11 0.31
C VAL A 87 6.51 4.07 1.44
N ILE A 88 7.75 3.65 1.13
CA ILE A 88 8.85 3.66 2.11
C ILE A 88 9.12 5.08 2.58
N GLY A 89 9.16 6.06 1.68
CA GLY A 89 9.33 7.47 2.02
C GLY A 89 8.23 8.00 2.94
N ALA A 90 6.97 7.65 2.66
CA ALA A 90 5.83 8.04 3.48
C ALA A 90 5.87 7.43 4.89
N LEU A 91 6.23 6.14 5.00
CA LEU A 91 6.39 5.48 6.30
C LEU A 91 7.55 6.06 7.11
N LEU A 92 8.69 6.34 6.47
CA LEU A 92 9.82 6.99 7.12
C LEU A 92 9.48 8.41 7.60
N ALA A 93 8.76 9.17 6.78
CA ALA A 93 8.29 10.51 7.15
C ALA A 93 7.31 10.44 8.33
N ALA A 94 6.36 9.51 8.32
CA ALA A 94 5.42 9.31 9.43
C ALA A 94 6.13 8.90 10.73
N TRP A 95 7.18 8.09 10.63
CA TRP A 95 7.99 7.70 11.78
C TRP A 95 8.79 8.88 12.34
N GLN A 96 9.46 9.65 11.48
CA GLN A 96 10.32 10.78 11.92
C GLN A 96 9.51 11.98 12.43
N LEU A 97 8.42 12.34 11.75
CA LEU A 97 7.61 13.52 12.06
C LEU A 97 6.55 13.24 13.13
N GLY A 98 6.22 11.98 13.38
CA GLY A 98 5.09 11.59 14.20
C GLY A 98 3.75 11.93 13.57
N ILE A 99 2.69 11.34 14.11
CA ILE A 99 1.32 11.61 13.68
C ILE A 99 0.57 12.23 14.86
N HIS A 100 0.31 13.53 14.78
CA HIS A 100 -0.28 14.31 15.87
C HIS A 100 -1.66 14.88 15.51
N THR A 101 -2.08 14.74 14.26
CA THR A 101 -3.34 15.29 13.78
C THR A 101 -4.05 14.30 12.87
N TYR A 102 -5.38 14.35 12.86
CA TYR A 102 -6.21 13.52 11.98
C TYR A 102 -5.85 13.70 10.49
N GLY A 103 -5.53 14.92 10.07
CA GLY A 103 -5.12 15.22 8.70
C GLY A 103 -3.83 14.51 8.30
N GLN A 104 -2.85 14.41 9.19
CA GLN A 104 -1.61 13.65 8.94
C GLN A 104 -1.89 12.15 8.80
N VAL A 105 -2.85 11.59 9.57
CA VAL A 105 -3.23 10.18 9.41
C VAL A 105 -3.88 9.94 8.05
N LEU A 106 -4.78 10.84 7.61
CA LEU A 106 -5.41 10.73 6.29
C LEU A 106 -4.38 10.84 5.17
N LEU A 107 -3.44 11.78 5.30
CA LEU A 107 -2.37 12.01 4.33
C LEU A 107 -1.43 10.78 4.25
N LEU A 108 -1.10 10.16 5.39
CA LEU A 108 -0.43 8.86 5.41
C LEU A 108 -1.27 7.80 4.71
N GLY A 109 -2.57 7.71 5.00
CA GLY A 109 -3.50 6.80 4.34
C GLY A 109 -3.52 6.95 2.83
N LEU A 110 -3.48 8.17 2.30
CA LEU A 110 -3.37 8.43 0.86
C LEU A 110 -2.09 7.83 0.26
N PHE A 111 -0.95 8.02 0.93
CA PHE A 111 0.32 7.44 0.49
C PHE A 111 0.36 5.91 0.62
N LEU A 112 -0.26 5.34 1.65
CA LEU A 112 -0.42 3.89 1.77
C LEU A 112 -1.29 3.31 0.65
N GLY A 113 -2.23 4.11 0.10
CA GLY A 113 -2.96 3.75 -1.11
C GLY A 113 -2.08 3.53 -2.34
N MET A 114 -0.91 4.20 -2.43
CA MET A 114 0.05 3.95 -3.50
C MET A 114 0.61 2.52 -3.45
N ALA A 115 0.78 1.94 -2.24
CA ALA A 115 1.18 0.55 -2.06
C ALA A 115 0.13 -0.41 -2.65
N GLY A 116 -1.15 -0.11 -2.40
CA GLY A 116 -2.27 -0.91 -2.89
C GLY A 116 -2.47 -0.84 -4.41
N ALA A 117 -2.00 0.26 -5.03
CA ALA A 117 -2.11 0.45 -6.47
C ALA A 117 -0.96 -0.20 -7.27
N SER A 118 0.15 -0.58 -6.60
CA SER A 118 1.31 -1.22 -7.24
C SER A 118 1.29 -2.74 -7.16
N LEU A 119 0.20 -3.28 -6.58
CA LEU A 119 -0.17 -4.71 -6.47
C LEU A 119 -0.71 -5.27 -7.78
#